data_AF-A0A562BYZ8-F1
#
_entry.id   AF-A0A562BYZ8-F1
#
_cell.length_a   1.000
_cell.length_b   1.000
_cell.length_c   1.000
_cell.angle_alpha   90.00
_cell.angle_beta   90.00
_cell.angle_gamma   90.00
#
_symmetry.space_group_name_H-M   'P 1'
#
loop_
_entity.id
_entity.type
_entity.pdbx_description
1 polymer ?
#
loop_
_entity_poly.entity_id
_entity_poly.type
_entity_poly.pdbx_seq_one_letter_code
_entity_poly.pdbx_strand_id
1 'polypeptide(L)'
;MSRGGGHEHRVLQLGEPDRHGRQANVPVTGLESLVTHHPKSNRHAAMVDGVIVGVESRTKRSYAFVAGKFQEIETRRTDEYGALGPDQVLLIKDFIIETRRTGEAGWTRQLDVPAPVSGTVSRRDDRNGLVEISNDVGEVVVRMRHLSAIRVEAGDDVVYGQALGTQDNRGLGLPAGRAVHVHIEVDTRYYAQFERYMADLVDGQLLDGATARAGASDHAAAHDGTFRLGESHPRIAGLQRVMHGEGYRAADGGPLDRDGVYRPSMQGALLDFQRAHGVPQTGDIDPATLRFAPGPRRRDRDLADRFEPGRPMPREAAPATAPGHPDHPDHRGLLPPEADPPVNRKGTAPATGGLLDRVLPALEQRDPDAITRALSDLARSDGMQAWLERGRMALDLQQPPAADSAHARTPEPLFRG
;
A
#
# COMPACT_ATOMS: atom_id res chain seq x y z
N MET A 1 36.69 24.98 -29.14
CA MET A 1 35.83 23.80 -28.91
C MET A 1 36.00 23.38 -27.47
N SER A 2 35.13 23.84 -26.56
CA SER A 2 35.24 23.53 -25.14
C SER A 2 34.72 22.12 -24.90
N ARG A 3 35.60 21.17 -24.56
CA ARG A 3 35.21 19.86 -24.03
C ARG A 3 34.67 20.09 -22.62
N GLY A 4 33.39 20.40 -22.50
CA GLY A 4 32.69 20.38 -21.21
C GLY A 4 32.82 18.98 -20.63
N GLY A 5 33.47 18.84 -19.48
CA GLY A 5 33.57 17.56 -18.79
C GLY A 5 32.17 17.12 -18.39
N GLY A 6 31.69 16.02 -18.96
CA GLY A 6 30.40 15.44 -18.62
C GLY A 6 30.37 14.96 -17.17
N HIS A 7 29.16 14.79 -16.64
CA HIS A 7 28.92 14.03 -15.43
C HIS A 7 28.31 12.68 -15.83
N GLU A 8 28.67 11.64 -15.10
CA GLU A 8 28.02 10.33 -15.19
C GLU A 8 27.15 10.16 -13.95
N HIS A 9 25.97 9.58 -14.13
CA HIS A 9 25.00 9.34 -13.07
C HIS A 9 24.61 7.87 -13.03
N ARG A 10 24.24 7.39 -11.84
CA ARG A 10 23.58 6.09 -11.67
C ARG A 10 22.63 6.13 -10.49
N VAL A 11 21.54 5.38 -10.61
CA VAL A 11 20.60 5.13 -9.52
C VAL A 11 20.84 3.72 -9.01
N LEU A 12 21.00 3.60 -7.70
CA LEU A 12 21.24 2.35 -6.98
C LEU A 12 20.20 2.19 -5.87
N GLN A 13 20.19 1.01 -5.26
CA GLN A 13 19.42 0.71 -4.05
C GLN A 13 20.20 -0.31 -3.23
N LEU A 14 19.87 -0.47 -1.94
CA LEU A 14 20.36 -1.60 -1.18
C LEU A 14 19.64 -2.87 -1.63
N GLY A 15 20.36 -3.76 -2.31
CA GLY A 15 19.79 -4.98 -2.87
C GLY A 15 19.42 -6.03 -1.82
N GLU A 16 18.82 -7.11 -2.29
CA GLU A 16 18.48 -8.25 -1.45
C GLU A 16 19.74 -8.89 -0.83
N PRO A 17 19.63 -9.44 0.40
CA PRO A 17 20.73 -10.18 1.00
C PRO A 17 21.04 -11.44 0.20
N ASP A 18 22.32 -11.69 -0.04
CA ASP A 18 22.80 -12.95 -0.60
C ASP A 18 22.49 -14.13 0.34
N ARG A 19 22.79 -15.35 -0.09
CA ARG A 19 22.62 -16.58 0.70
C ARG A 19 23.35 -16.57 2.06
N HIS A 20 24.30 -15.65 2.25
CA HIS A 20 25.06 -15.46 3.49
C HIS A 20 24.57 -14.25 4.29
N GLY A 21 23.48 -13.60 3.87
CA GLY A 21 22.90 -12.43 4.54
C GLY A 21 23.58 -11.12 4.20
N ARG A 22 24.53 -11.08 3.25
CA ARG A 22 25.25 -9.85 2.88
C ARG A 22 24.46 -9.08 1.82
N GLN A 23 24.25 -7.79 2.05
CA GLN A 23 23.61 -6.90 1.09
C GLN A 23 24.65 -6.01 0.41
N ALA A 24 24.42 -5.70 -0.86
CA ALA A 24 25.24 -4.79 -1.65
C ALA A 24 24.33 -3.82 -2.40
N ASN A 25 24.88 -2.67 -2.80
CA ASN A 25 24.12 -1.76 -3.65
C ASN A 25 24.02 -2.36 -5.06
N VAL A 26 22.82 -2.38 -5.62
CA VAL A 26 22.53 -2.88 -6.97
C VAL A 26 21.95 -1.77 -7.84
N PRO A 27 22.14 -1.82 -9.17
CA PRO A 27 21.53 -0.85 -10.09
C PRO A 27 20.00 -0.87 -10.02
N VAL A 28 19.42 0.31 -10.25
CA VAL A 28 17.99 0.51 -10.44
C VAL A 28 17.76 0.82 -11.92
N THR A 29 16.82 0.13 -12.55
CA THR A 29 16.44 0.32 -13.96
C THR A 29 15.08 1.00 -14.13
N GLY A 30 14.41 1.33 -13.02
CA GLY A 30 13.07 1.92 -12.96
C GLY A 30 12.36 1.56 -11.66
N LEU A 31 11.13 2.05 -11.47
CA LEU A 31 10.34 1.82 -10.25
C LEU A 31 10.16 0.33 -9.93
N GLU A 32 9.88 -0.48 -10.95
CA GLU A 32 9.68 -1.92 -10.77
C GLU A 32 10.91 -2.67 -10.24
N SER A 33 12.11 -2.17 -10.55
CA SER A 33 13.34 -2.78 -10.04
C SER A 33 13.60 -2.46 -8.56
N LEU A 34 12.94 -1.43 -8.00
CA LEU A 34 13.11 -1.05 -6.61
C LEU A 34 12.51 -2.10 -5.67
N VAL A 35 13.34 -2.63 -4.78
CA VAL A 35 12.88 -3.44 -3.66
C VAL A 35 12.03 -2.59 -2.72
N THR A 36 11.14 -3.27 -1.98
CA THR A 36 10.42 -2.61 -0.90
C THR A 36 11.40 -2.09 0.16
N HIS A 37 11.05 -1.00 0.84
CA HIS A 37 11.84 -0.27 1.85
C HIS A 37 12.19 -1.10 3.11
N HIS A 38 12.71 -2.33 3.03
CA HIS A 38 13.09 -3.11 4.22
C HIS A 38 14.25 -4.08 4.02
N PRO A 39 14.98 -4.41 5.09
CA PRO A 39 15.92 -5.52 5.07
C PRO A 39 15.17 -6.81 4.72
N LYS A 40 15.65 -7.51 3.68
CA LYS A 40 15.09 -8.77 3.13
C LYS A 40 13.88 -8.62 2.20
N SER A 41 13.50 -7.40 1.82
CA SER A 41 12.59 -7.14 0.70
C SER A 41 11.24 -7.88 0.74
N ASN A 42 10.67 -8.05 1.93
CA ASN A 42 9.43 -8.83 2.14
C ASN A 42 9.45 -10.23 1.50
N ARG A 43 10.62 -10.87 1.34
CA ARG A 43 10.76 -12.18 0.64
C ARG A 43 9.91 -13.32 1.20
N HIS A 44 9.50 -13.21 2.46
CA HIS A 44 8.69 -14.21 3.15
C HIS A 44 7.22 -13.79 3.26
N ALA A 45 6.86 -12.64 2.67
CA ALA A 45 5.51 -12.13 2.71
C ALA A 45 4.57 -13.00 1.89
N ALA A 46 3.38 -13.21 2.43
CA ALA A 46 2.32 -13.96 1.77
C ALA A 46 0.96 -13.38 2.14
N MET A 47 -0.05 -13.59 1.29
CA MET A 47 -1.44 -13.28 1.61
C MET A 47 -2.15 -14.55 2.09
N VAL A 48 -2.63 -14.54 3.33
CA VAL A 48 -3.37 -15.66 3.95
C VAL A 48 -4.65 -15.13 4.56
N ASP A 49 -5.79 -15.70 4.17
CA ASP A 49 -7.13 -15.25 4.59
C ASP A 49 -7.36 -13.72 4.44
N GLY A 50 -6.82 -13.15 3.36
CA GLY A 50 -6.89 -11.72 3.07
C GLY A 50 -5.97 -10.84 3.92
N VAL A 51 -5.05 -11.45 4.67
CA VAL A 51 -4.11 -10.77 5.56
C VAL A 51 -2.67 -11.06 5.13
N ILE A 52 -1.83 -10.01 5.09
CA ILE A 52 -0.41 -10.16 4.76
C ILE A 52 0.40 -10.70 5.95
N VAL A 53 0.95 -11.90 5.84
CA VAL A 53 1.79 -12.52 6.87
C VAL A 53 3.26 -12.57 6.43
N GLY A 54 4.19 -12.93 7.33
CA GLY A 54 5.61 -13.10 6.98
C GLY A 54 6.40 -11.80 6.77
N VAL A 55 5.86 -10.67 7.23
CA VAL A 55 6.48 -9.33 7.19
C VAL A 55 7.08 -8.95 8.56
N GLU A 56 8.01 -7.99 8.57
CA GLU A 56 8.89 -7.72 9.72
C GLU A 56 8.17 -7.19 10.97
N SER A 57 7.16 -6.32 10.83
CA SER A 57 6.45 -5.75 11.99
C SER A 57 5.05 -5.22 11.63
N ARG A 58 4.02 -6.08 11.73
CA ARG A 58 2.63 -5.70 11.40
C ARG A 58 2.02 -4.66 12.34
N THR A 59 2.49 -4.60 13.58
CA THR A 59 1.96 -3.65 14.59
C THR A 59 2.50 -2.24 14.39
N LYS A 60 3.75 -2.10 13.92
CA LYS A 60 4.40 -0.80 13.74
C LYS A 60 4.42 -0.29 12.31
N ARG A 61 4.17 -1.17 11.33
CA ARG A 61 4.26 -0.85 9.89
C ARG A 61 3.07 -1.38 9.13
N SER A 62 2.78 -0.75 8.00
CA SER A 62 1.69 -1.14 7.11
C SER A 62 2.22 -1.79 5.84
N TYR A 63 1.48 -2.75 5.31
CA TYR A 63 1.87 -3.51 4.13
C TYR A 63 0.67 -3.68 3.22
N ALA A 64 0.95 -3.69 1.92
CA ALA A 64 -0.03 -3.95 0.89
C ALA A 64 0.61 -4.69 -0.28
N PHE A 65 -0.24 -5.25 -1.13
CA PHE A 65 0.12 -5.80 -2.41
C PHE A 65 -0.12 -4.75 -3.50
N VAL A 66 0.94 -4.11 -3.98
CA VAL A 66 0.86 -2.98 -4.93
C VAL A 66 1.70 -3.33 -6.15
N ALA A 67 1.13 -3.16 -7.35
CA ALA A 67 1.79 -3.47 -8.63
C ALA A 67 2.45 -4.86 -8.63
N GLY A 68 1.69 -5.89 -8.23
CA GLY A 68 2.17 -7.27 -8.27
C GLY A 68 3.18 -7.66 -7.19
N LYS A 69 3.45 -6.81 -6.18
CA LYS A 69 4.47 -7.06 -5.14
C LYS A 69 3.98 -6.72 -3.74
N PHE A 70 4.47 -7.44 -2.72
CA PHE A 70 4.28 -7.06 -1.32
C PHE A 70 5.17 -5.87 -0.95
N GLN A 71 4.57 -4.71 -0.80
CA GLN A 71 5.23 -3.44 -0.48
C GLN A 71 4.90 -3.01 0.95
N GLU A 72 5.86 -2.35 1.60
CA GLU A 72 5.56 -1.44 2.69
C GLU A 72 4.81 -0.21 2.15
N ILE A 73 3.83 0.23 2.93
CA ILE A 73 3.05 1.43 2.67
C ILE A 73 2.96 2.28 3.93
N GLU A 74 2.72 3.57 3.77
CA GLU A 74 2.31 4.47 4.83
C GLU A 74 0.79 4.62 4.81
N THR A 75 0.18 4.70 6.00
CA THR A 75 -1.26 4.91 6.18
C THR A 75 -1.46 5.81 7.38
N ARG A 76 -2.66 6.38 7.56
CA ARG A 76 -2.97 7.16 8.78
C ARG A 76 -2.62 6.47 10.11
N ARG A 77 -2.63 5.13 10.14
CA ARG A 77 -2.27 4.35 11.34
C ARG A 77 -0.78 4.46 11.69
N THR A 78 0.07 4.53 10.68
CA THR A 78 1.53 4.49 10.82
C THR A 78 2.18 5.85 10.56
N ASP A 79 1.39 6.84 10.11
CA ASP A 79 1.85 8.19 9.82
C ASP A 79 2.18 8.98 11.09
N GLU A 80 3.48 9.03 11.41
CA GLU A 80 4.02 9.77 12.55
C GLU A 80 3.81 11.29 12.44
N TYR A 81 3.48 11.79 11.24
CA TYR A 81 3.32 13.22 10.95
C TYR A 81 1.89 13.73 11.03
N GLY A 82 0.92 12.82 11.15
CA GLY A 82 -0.52 13.12 11.27
C GLY A 82 -1.10 13.88 10.07
N ALA A 83 -0.46 13.78 8.91
CA ALA A 83 -0.84 14.49 7.68
C ALA A 83 -1.80 13.67 6.80
N LEU A 84 -1.80 12.34 6.92
CA LEU A 84 -2.55 11.49 6.00
C LEU A 84 -4.06 11.45 6.29
N GLY A 85 -4.83 11.53 5.20
CA GLY A 85 -6.27 11.28 5.21
C GLY A 85 -6.60 9.83 5.64
N PRO A 86 -7.85 9.55 6.03
CA PRO A 86 -8.25 8.24 6.55
C PRO A 86 -8.04 7.09 5.55
N ASP A 87 -8.11 7.41 4.26
CA ASP A 87 -8.10 6.42 3.18
C ASP A 87 -6.77 6.45 2.43
N GLN A 88 -5.94 7.43 2.73
CA GLN A 88 -4.73 7.71 1.97
C GLN A 88 -3.67 6.65 2.21
N VAL A 89 -3.01 6.23 1.12
CA VAL A 89 -1.97 5.21 1.13
C VAL A 89 -0.79 5.71 0.32
N LEU A 90 0.39 5.79 0.94
CA LEU A 90 1.64 6.13 0.26
C LEU A 90 2.51 4.88 0.12
N LEU A 91 3.07 4.64 -1.05
CA LEU A 91 4.06 3.61 -1.33
C LEU A 91 5.45 4.08 -0.90
N ILE A 92 6.15 3.25 -0.13
CA ILE A 92 7.47 3.58 0.41
C ILE A 92 8.58 2.89 -0.37
N LYS A 93 9.60 3.65 -0.80
CA LYS A 93 10.81 3.16 -1.48
C LYS A 93 12.07 3.88 -1.02
N ASP A 94 13.20 3.22 -1.21
CA ASP A 94 14.53 3.81 -1.08
C ASP A 94 15.31 3.72 -2.37
N PHE A 95 16.11 4.73 -2.65
CA PHE A 95 17.12 4.68 -3.70
C PHE A 95 18.31 5.58 -3.36
N ILE A 96 19.38 5.44 -4.13
CA ILE A 96 20.64 6.17 -3.97
C ILE A 96 20.98 6.75 -5.33
N ILE A 97 21.19 8.06 -5.39
CA ILE A 97 21.75 8.72 -6.58
C ILE A 97 23.26 8.87 -6.35
N GLU A 98 24.06 8.40 -7.32
CA GLU A 98 25.50 8.63 -7.37
C GLU A 98 25.90 9.35 -8.65
N THR A 99 26.89 10.24 -8.53
CA THR A 99 27.52 10.92 -9.67
C THR A 99 29.02 10.88 -9.58
N ARG A 100 29.66 10.98 -10.74
CA ARG A 100 31.07 11.26 -10.88
C ARG A 100 31.30 12.17 -12.07
N ARG A 101 32.39 12.91 -12.07
CA ARG A 101 32.85 13.56 -13.30
C ARG A 101 33.35 12.49 -14.27
N THR A 102 33.06 12.62 -15.57
CA THR A 102 33.54 11.69 -16.59
C THR A 102 35.06 11.58 -16.53
N GLY A 103 35.57 10.35 -16.42
CA GLY A 103 37.00 10.06 -16.31
C GLY A 103 37.56 10.05 -14.88
N GLU A 104 36.76 10.37 -13.86
CA GLU A 104 37.16 10.21 -12.46
C GLU A 104 36.77 8.83 -11.90
N ALA A 105 37.56 8.33 -10.96
CA ALA A 105 37.37 6.98 -10.41
C ALA A 105 36.28 6.92 -9.30
N GLY A 106 36.05 8.02 -8.59
CA GLY A 106 35.20 8.06 -7.39
C GLY A 106 33.75 8.46 -7.69
N TRP A 107 32.81 7.66 -7.19
CA TRP A 107 31.39 8.04 -7.14
C TRP A 107 31.09 8.82 -5.85
N THR A 108 30.22 9.81 -5.94
CA THR A 108 29.77 10.63 -4.82
C THR A 108 28.25 10.64 -4.74
N ARG A 109 27.72 10.88 -3.54
CA ARG A 109 26.27 10.95 -3.26
C ARG A 109 25.76 12.37 -3.02
N GLN A 110 26.57 13.36 -3.37
CA GLN A 110 26.32 14.79 -3.15
C GLN A 110 25.56 15.36 -4.34
N LEU A 111 24.30 14.96 -4.49
CA LEU A 111 23.40 15.47 -5.52
C LEU A 111 22.13 16.01 -4.91
N ASP A 112 21.60 17.03 -5.56
CA ASP A 112 20.25 17.49 -5.29
C ASP A 112 19.22 16.45 -5.75
N VAL A 113 18.21 16.24 -4.93
CA VAL A 113 17.06 15.39 -5.22
C VAL A 113 16.00 16.25 -5.91
N PRO A 114 15.62 15.92 -7.16
CA PRO A 114 14.59 16.63 -7.88
C PRO A 114 13.19 16.32 -7.35
N ALA A 115 12.27 17.27 -7.47
CA ALA A 115 10.87 17.11 -7.12
C ALA A 115 10.19 16.08 -8.05
N PRO A 116 9.56 15.01 -7.52
CA PRO A 116 8.92 13.99 -8.36
C PRO A 116 7.54 14.38 -8.88
N VAL A 117 6.95 15.45 -8.35
CA VAL A 117 5.65 16.01 -8.75
C VAL A 117 5.71 17.54 -8.62
N SER A 118 4.86 18.26 -9.36
CA SER A 118 4.57 19.65 -9.01
C SER A 118 3.51 19.71 -7.92
N GLY A 119 3.50 20.79 -7.14
CA GLY A 119 2.54 21.00 -6.05
C GLY A 119 3.04 22.06 -5.10
N THR A 120 2.43 22.14 -3.93
CA THR A 120 2.82 23.09 -2.89
C THR A 120 3.54 22.36 -1.77
N VAL A 121 4.66 22.90 -1.29
CA VAL A 121 5.38 22.34 -0.14
C VAL A 121 4.54 22.54 1.12
N SER A 122 3.97 21.45 1.64
CA SER A 122 3.12 21.50 2.83
C SER A 122 3.91 21.40 4.13
N ARG A 123 5.13 20.84 4.09
CA ARG A 123 6.00 20.74 5.26
C ARG A 123 7.47 20.73 4.88
N ARG A 124 8.27 21.40 5.71
CA ARG A 124 9.73 21.26 5.80
C ARG A 124 10.14 20.94 7.23
N ASP A 125 11.05 20.00 7.40
CA ASP A 125 11.71 19.73 8.68
C ASP A 125 13.18 19.36 8.47
N ASP A 126 14.06 20.33 8.74
CA ASP A 126 15.51 20.22 8.55
C ASP A 126 16.17 19.18 9.47
N ARG A 127 15.59 18.93 10.65
CA ARG A 127 16.15 17.96 11.62
C ARG A 127 16.02 16.55 11.07
N ASN A 128 14.89 16.25 10.45
CA ASN A 128 14.60 14.95 9.85
C ASN A 128 14.93 14.88 8.36
N GLY A 129 15.35 16.00 7.75
CA GLY A 129 15.64 16.09 6.33
C GLY A 129 14.39 15.86 5.47
N LEU A 130 13.26 16.38 5.92
CA LEU A 130 11.92 16.08 5.42
C LEU A 130 11.39 17.22 4.55
N VAL A 131 10.82 16.86 3.40
CA VAL A 131 9.98 17.73 2.58
C VAL A 131 8.69 16.99 2.20
N GLU A 132 7.53 17.58 2.48
CA GLU A 132 6.22 17.11 1.99
C GLU A 132 5.71 18.02 0.90
N ILE A 133 5.18 17.43 -0.17
CA ILE A 133 4.50 18.12 -1.26
C ILE A 133 3.03 17.69 -1.25
N SER A 134 2.13 18.65 -1.29
CA SER A 134 0.69 18.44 -1.38
C SER A 134 0.13 18.84 -2.74
N ASN A 135 -1.00 18.24 -3.12
CA ASN A 135 -1.80 18.68 -4.27
C ASN A 135 -2.61 19.95 -3.94
N ASP A 136 -3.38 20.42 -4.93
CA ASP A 136 -4.23 21.60 -4.87
C ASP A 136 -5.36 21.53 -3.81
N VAL A 137 -5.80 20.32 -3.45
CA VAL A 137 -6.77 20.09 -2.37
C VAL A 137 -6.13 19.86 -1.00
N GLY A 138 -4.79 19.99 -0.90
CA GLY A 138 -4.04 19.94 0.36
C GLY A 138 -3.63 18.54 0.84
N GLU A 139 -3.92 17.49 0.09
CA GLU A 139 -3.50 16.11 0.42
C GLU A 139 -2.01 15.93 0.13
N VAL A 140 -1.26 15.31 1.04
CA VAL A 140 0.17 15.02 0.87
C VAL A 140 0.37 13.96 -0.21
N VAL A 141 0.93 14.32 -1.36
CA VAL A 141 1.14 13.38 -2.47
C VAL A 141 2.53 12.76 -2.46
N VAL A 142 3.53 13.44 -1.90
CA VAL A 142 4.90 12.97 -1.82
C VAL A 142 5.54 13.41 -0.51
N ARG A 143 6.33 12.51 0.09
CA ARG A 143 7.23 12.79 1.18
C ARG A 143 8.66 12.36 0.84
N MET A 144 9.60 13.28 0.95
CA MET A 144 11.04 13.03 0.83
C MET A 144 11.69 13.07 2.21
N ARG A 145 12.61 12.14 2.47
CA ARG A 145 13.35 12.09 3.74
C ARG A 145 14.85 11.97 3.49
N HIS A 146 15.62 12.24 4.55
CA HIS A 146 17.08 12.17 4.57
C HIS A 146 17.77 13.23 3.72
N LEU A 147 17.12 14.36 3.46
CA LEU A 147 17.73 15.49 2.76
C LEU A 147 18.53 16.39 3.71
N SER A 148 19.56 17.05 3.20
CA SER A 148 20.18 18.23 3.82
C SER A 148 20.17 19.40 2.85
N ALA A 149 20.54 20.59 3.33
CA ALA A 149 20.54 21.81 2.52
C ALA A 149 19.23 21.99 1.72
N ILE A 150 18.09 21.79 2.40
CA ILE A 150 16.75 21.94 1.83
C ILE A 150 16.60 23.38 1.30
N ARG A 151 16.13 23.50 0.05
CA ARG A 151 16.12 24.76 -0.72
C ARG A 151 14.73 25.37 -0.93
N VAL A 152 13.72 24.68 -0.44
CA VAL A 152 12.32 25.08 -0.52
C VAL A 152 11.79 25.35 0.89
N GLU A 153 10.76 26.18 1.00
CA GLU A 153 10.08 26.51 2.24
C GLU A 153 8.62 26.03 2.20
N ALA A 154 8.00 25.87 3.37
CA ALA A 154 6.57 25.58 3.43
C ALA A 154 5.76 26.73 2.82
N GLY A 155 4.84 26.40 1.92
CA GLY A 155 4.06 27.35 1.12
C GLY A 155 4.65 27.65 -0.26
N ASP A 156 5.87 27.20 -0.56
CA ASP A 156 6.43 27.35 -1.90
C ASP A 156 5.71 26.43 -2.90
N ASP A 157 5.46 26.93 -4.10
CA ASP A 157 5.12 26.09 -5.24
C ASP A 157 6.39 25.49 -5.84
N VAL A 158 6.37 24.18 -6.05
CA VAL A 158 7.46 23.44 -6.71
C VAL A 158 6.96 22.87 -8.02
N VAL A 159 7.85 22.84 -9.01
CA VAL A 159 7.60 22.18 -10.29
C VAL A 159 8.39 20.88 -10.38
N TYR A 160 7.86 19.91 -11.14
CA TYR A 160 8.54 18.67 -11.45
C TYR A 160 10.01 18.90 -11.88
N GLY A 161 10.95 18.18 -11.26
CA GLY A 161 12.39 18.32 -11.51
C GLY A 161 13.11 19.44 -10.74
N GLN A 162 12.38 20.31 -10.04
CA GLN A 162 12.99 21.36 -9.20
C GLN A 162 13.81 20.72 -8.06
N ALA A 163 15.00 21.25 -7.80
CA ALA A 163 15.85 20.76 -6.70
C ALA A 163 15.20 21.05 -5.34
N LEU A 164 14.93 20.01 -4.54
CA LEU A 164 14.34 20.13 -3.20
C LEU A 164 15.40 20.31 -2.11
N GLY A 165 16.48 19.55 -2.20
CA GLY A 165 17.57 19.51 -1.23
C GLY A 165 18.60 18.47 -1.65
N THR A 166 19.71 18.35 -0.93
CA THR A 166 20.79 17.40 -1.24
C THR A 166 20.55 16.07 -0.51
N GLN A 167 20.73 14.95 -1.21
CA GLN A 167 20.66 13.61 -0.61
C GLN A 167 21.69 13.45 0.53
N ASP A 168 21.25 12.99 1.69
CA ASP A 168 22.07 12.87 2.90
C ASP A 168 21.58 11.69 3.77
N ASN A 169 21.88 11.72 5.07
CA ASN A 169 21.44 10.75 6.06
C ASN A 169 20.72 11.41 7.27
N ARG A 170 20.15 12.61 7.06
CA ARG A 170 19.45 13.36 8.10
C ARG A 170 18.26 12.59 8.66
N GLY A 171 17.99 12.72 9.96
CA GLY A 171 16.95 11.94 10.63
C GLY A 171 17.30 10.49 10.98
N LEU A 172 18.41 9.91 10.49
CA LEU A 172 18.79 8.52 10.82
C LEU A 172 19.55 8.37 12.15
N GLY A 173 20.02 9.47 12.75
CA GLY A 173 20.85 9.42 13.95
C GLY A 173 22.24 8.79 13.74
N LEU A 174 22.69 8.67 12.49
CA LEU A 174 23.99 8.11 12.13
C LEU A 174 25.05 9.21 11.92
N PRO A 175 26.36 8.91 12.06
CA PRO A 175 27.42 9.84 11.69
C PRO A 175 27.29 10.30 10.23
N ALA A 176 27.68 11.55 9.94
CA ALA A 176 27.57 12.13 8.61
C ALA A 176 28.21 11.24 7.52
N GLY A 177 27.54 11.13 6.36
CA GLY A 177 28.01 10.34 5.22
C GLY A 177 27.77 8.83 5.32
N ARG A 178 27.16 8.32 6.40
CA ARG A 178 26.79 6.91 6.55
C ARG A 178 25.37 6.65 6.06
N ALA A 179 25.16 5.59 5.28
CA ALA A 179 23.84 5.20 4.78
C ALA A 179 23.09 6.34 4.07
N VAL A 180 23.81 7.13 3.27
CA VAL A 180 23.22 8.22 2.46
C VAL A 180 22.34 7.60 1.37
N HIS A 181 21.06 7.93 1.40
CA HIS A 181 20.02 7.49 0.45
C HIS A 181 18.86 8.47 0.46
N VAL A 182 17.99 8.40 -0.54
CA VAL A 182 16.67 9.04 -0.53
C VAL A 182 15.66 8.01 -0.08
N HIS A 183 14.89 8.35 0.94
CA HIS A 183 13.67 7.65 1.27
C HIS A 183 12.49 8.47 0.74
N ILE A 184 11.61 7.82 0.00
CA ILE A 184 10.47 8.41 -0.67
C ILE A 184 9.19 7.68 -0.31
N GLU A 185 8.15 8.45 -0.03
CA GLU A 185 6.79 7.96 0.12
C GLU A 185 5.92 8.69 -0.91
N VAL A 186 5.22 7.95 -1.78
CA VAL A 186 4.37 8.54 -2.83
C VAL A 186 2.96 8.01 -2.74
N ASP A 187 1.97 8.88 -2.75
CA ASP A 187 0.57 8.49 -2.79
C ASP A 187 0.33 7.53 -3.97
N THR A 188 -0.29 6.38 -3.72
CA THR A 188 -0.40 5.36 -4.77
C THR A 188 -1.24 5.81 -5.97
N ARG A 189 -2.07 6.86 -5.83
CA ARG A 189 -2.76 7.50 -6.96
C ARG A 189 -1.80 8.16 -7.96
N TYR A 190 -0.58 8.46 -7.53
CA TYR A 190 0.51 9.03 -8.33
C TYR A 190 1.51 7.97 -8.83
N TYR A 191 1.15 6.69 -8.82
CA TYR A 191 2.05 5.59 -9.22
C TYR A 191 2.69 5.79 -10.60
N ALA A 192 1.90 6.14 -11.62
CA ALA A 192 2.41 6.37 -12.98
C ALA A 192 3.40 7.55 -13.04
N GLN A 193 3.15 8.60 -12.25
CA GLN A 193 4.06 9.73 -12.13
C GLN A 193 5.36 9.34 -11.39
N PHE A 194 5.27 8.45 -10.41
CA PHE A 194 6.45 7.92 -9.72
C PHE A 194 7.27 7.00 -10.65
N GLU A 195 6.61 6.17 -11.46
CA GLU A 195 7.27 5.35 -12.46
C GLU A 195 8.07 6.22 -13.44
N ARG A 196 7.45 7.27 -13.96
CA ARG A 196 8.12 8.26 -14.81
C ARG A 196 9.30 8.92 -14.10
N TYR A 197 9.11 9.39 -12.87
CA TYR A 197 10.18 10.00 -12.09
C TYR A 197 11.40 9.07 -11.96
N MET A 198 11.18 7.79 -11.69
CA MET A 198 12.27 6.84 -11.62
C MET A 198 12.94 6.59 -12.97
N ALA A 199 12.18 6.56 -14.08
CA ALA A 199 12.74 6.45 -15.42
C ALA A 199 13.60 7.69 -15.77
N ASP A 200 13.07 8.89 -15.55
CA ASP A 200 13.76 10.15 -15.85
C ASP A 200 15.02 10.34 -14.96
N LEU A 201 15.03 9.79 -13.73
CA LEU A 201 16.24 9.70 -12.90
C LEU A 201 17.28 8.73 -13.45
N VAL A 202 16.86 7.52 -13.85
CA VAL A 202 17.74 6.48 -14.38
C VAL A 202 18.39 6.91 -15.71
N ASP A 203 17.62 7.59 -16.56
CA ASP A 203 18.09 8.12 -17.83
C ASP A 203 18.93 9.41 -17.68
N GLY A 204 19.07 9.93 -16.45
CA GLY A 204 19.85 11.13 -16.15
C GLY A 204 19.16 12.45 -16.50
N GLN A 205 17.94 12.40 -17.07
CA GLN A 205 17.18 13.57 -17.52
C GLN A 205 16.99 14.62 -16.42
N LEU A 206 16.77 14.19 -15.16
CA LEU A 206 16.57 15.12 -14.03
C LEU A 206 17.88 15.58 -13.36
N LEU A 207 19.03 15.03 -13.75
CA LEU A 207 20.32 15.26 -13.09
C LEU A 207 21.27 16.15 -13.92
N ASP A 208 21.01 16.26 -15.22
CA ASP A 208 21.82 17.04 -16.16
C ASP A 208 21.46 18.55 -16.18
N GLY A 209 21.93 19.29 -15.16
CA GLY A 209 22.02 20.77 -15.18
C GLY A 209 20.69 21.56 -15.32
N ALA A 210 20.78 22.90 -15.25
CA ALA A 210 19.61 23.79 -15.16
C ALA A 210 18.65 23.76 -16.38
N THR A 211 19.11 23.27 -17.54
CA THR A 211 18.32 23.13 -18.77
C THR A 211 17.31 21.98 -18.73
N ALA A 212 17.49 20.98 -17.85
CA ALA A 212 16.50 19.92 -17.64
C ALA A 212 15.22 20.39 -16.92
N ARG A 213 15.32 21.49 -16.14
CA ARG A 213 14.29 21.94 -15.20
C ARG A 213 13.18 22.81 -15.81
N ALA A 214 13.34 23.26 -17.06
CA ALA A 214 12.47 24.27 -17.67
C ALA A 214 11.52 23.73 -18.75
N GLY A 215 11.45 22.40 -18.96
CA GLY A 215 10.67 21.82 -20.06
C GLY A 215 10.14 20.41 -19.83
N ALA A 216 10.36 19.80 -18.66
CA ALA A 216 9.69 18.57 -18.31
C ALA A 216 8.22 18.90 -18.03
N SER A 217 7.35 18.69 -19.01
CA SER A 217 5.91 18.90 -18.85
C SER A 217 5.41 18.05 -17.69
N ASP A 218 4.86 18.72 -16.69
CA ASP A 218 4.00 18.09 -15.70
C ASP A 218 2.74 17.63 -16.44
N HIS A 219 2.75 16.38 -16.87
CA HIS A 219 1.52 15.74 -17.28
C HIS A 219 0.81 15.40 -15.98
N ALA A 220 -0.04 16.33 -15.51
CA ALA A 220 -0.97 16.11 -14.41
C ALA A 220 -1.43 14.66 -14.48
N ALA A 221 -1.14 13.88 -13.44
CA ALA A 221 -1.22 12.42 -13.43
C ALA A 221 -2.39 11.95 -14.28
N ALA A 222 -2.12 11.60 -15.54
CA ALA A 222 -3.17 11.20 -16.44
C ALA A 222 -3.77 9.95 -15.81
N HIS A 223 -5.08 9.94 -15.55
CA HIS A 223 -5.73 8.73 -15.08
C HIS A 223 -5.42 7.63 -16.10
N ASP A 224 -4.53 6.72 -15.71
CA ASP A 224 -4.06 5.58 -16.51
C ASP A 224 -5.15 4.48 -16.62
N GLY A 225 -6.37 4.82 -16.21
CA GLY A 225 -7.52 3.95 -16.16
C GLY A 225 -7.45 2.90 -15.06
N THR A 226 -6.49 2.99 -14.14
CA THR A 226 -6.27 2.04 -13.06
C THR A 226 -6.55 2.68 -11.71
N PHE A 227 -7.44 2.10 -10.91
CA PHE A 227 -7.66 2.58 -9.54
C PHE A 227 -6.78 1.84 -8.55
N ARG A 228 -6.11 2.59 -7.66
CA ARG A 228 -5.14 2.06 -6.69
C ARG A 228 -5.60 2.26 -5.25
N LEU A 229 -4.83 1.71 -4.31
CA LEU A 229 -5.19 1.76 -2.90
C LEU A 229 -5.42 3.19 -2.39
N GLY A 230 -6.47 3.37 -1.62
CA GLY A 230 -6.90 4.67 -1.11
C GLY A 230 -7.67 5.53 -2.10
N GLU A 231 -7.79 5.10 -3.35
CA GLU A 231 -8.59 5.82 -4.33
C GLU A 231 -10.09 5.59 -4.13
N SER A 232 -10.88 6.64 -4.37
CA SER A 232 -12.33 6.59 -4.33
C SER A 232 -12.93 6.87 -5.71
N HIS A 233 -13.86 6.02 -6.14
CA HIS A 233 -14.53 6.19 -7.41
C HIS A 233 -15.87 5.42 -7.49
N PRO A 234 -16.92 5.95 -8.15
CA PRO A 234 -18.21 5.25 -8.29
C PRO A 234 -18.12 3.87 -8.96
N ARG A 235 -17.12 3.67 -9.84
CA ARG A 235 -16.83 2.35 -10.46
C ARG A 235 -16.32 1.35 -9.43
N ILE A 236 -15.51 1.77 -8.46
CA ILE A 236 -15.05 0.91 -7.36
C ILE A 236 -16.25 0.43 -6.56
N ALA A 237 -17.24 1.30 -6.29
CA ALA A 237 -18.48 0.90 -5.64
C ALA A 237 -19.26 -0.14 -6.47
N GLY A 238 -19.21 -0.02 -7.80
CA GLY A 238 -19.75 -1.03 -8.73
C GLY A 238 -19.09 -2.39 -8.56
N LEU A 239 -17.76 -2.41 -8.58
CA LEU A 239 -16.97 -3.63 -8.38
C LEU A 239 -17.22 -4.26 -7.01
N GLN A 240 -17.18 -3.46 -5.94
CA GLN A 240 -17.46 -3.89 -4.58
C GLN A 240 -18.81 -4.59 -4.44
N ARG A 241 -19.86 -4.08 -5.12
CA ARG A 241 -21.18 -4.73 -5.13
C ARG A 241 -21.17 -6.08 -5.84
N VAL A 242 -20.45 -6.21 -6.95
CA VAL A 242 -20.30 -7.48 -7.67
C VAL A 242 -19.56 -8.49 -6.80
N MET A 243 -18.38 -8.13 -6.29
CA MET A 243 -17.60 -8.99 -5.40
C MET A 243 -18.39 -9.39 -4.14
N HIS A 244 -19.13 -8.47 -3.53
CA HIS A 244 -19.99 -8.78 -2.40
C HIS A 244 -21.07 -9.80 -2.76
N GLY A 245 -21.76 -9.61 -3.90
CA GLY A 245 -22.81 -10.50 -4.39
C GLY A 245 -22.32 -11.90 -4.73
N GLU A 246 -21.07 -12.03 -5.17
CA GLU A 246 -20.41 -13.31 -5.45
C GLU A 246 -19.78 -13.97 -4.21
N GLY A 247 -19.96 -13.38 -3.02
CA GLY A 247 -19.55 -14.01 -1.78
C GLY A 247 -18.14 -13.67 -1.30
N TYR A 248 -17.42 -12.77 -1.97
CA TYR A 248 -16.12 -12.29 -1.48
C TYR A 248 -16.30 -11.45 -0.19
N ARG A 249 -15.29 -11.49 0.69
CA ARG A 249 -15.32 -10.92 2.05
C ARG A 249 -14.06 -10.12 2.33
N ALA A 250 -14.17 -9.14 3.22
CA ALA A 250 -13.03 -8.39 3.70
C ALA A 250 -12.08 -9.28 4.52
N ALA A 251 -10.87 -8.78 4.79
CA ALA A 251 -9.82 -9.50 5.52
C ALA A 251 -10.23 -9.96 6.94
N ASP A 252 -11.23 -9.35 7.55
CA ASP A 252 -11.80 -9.75 8.86
C ASP A 252 -12.90 -10.83 8.74
N GLY A 253 -13.22 -11.26 7.52
CA GLY A 253 -14.32 -12.17 7.20
C GLY A 253 -15.67 -11.49 7.04
N GLY A 254 -15.75 -10.18 7.31
CA GLY A 254 -16.95 -9.36 7.17
C GLY A 254 -17.33 -9.09 5.71
N PRO A 255 -18.52 -8.51 5.48
CA PRO A 255 -18.90 -8.05 4.15
C PRO A 255 -17.94 -6.96 3.66
N LEU A 256 -17.66 -6.94 2.36
CA LEU A 256 -16.93 -5.82 1.75
C LEU A 256 -17.70 -4.50 1.92
N ASP A 257 -16.96 -3.43 2.19
CA ASP A 257 -17.47 -2.06 2.05
C ASP A 257 -17.92 -1.83 0.61
N ARG A 258 -18.95 -0.99 0.44
CA ARG A 258 -19.57 -0.66 -0.85
C ARG A 258 -19.65 0.85 -1.06
N ASP A 259 -18.76 1.57 -0.38
CA ASP A 259 -18.65 3.02 -0.33
C ASP A 259 -17.90 3.61 -1.53
N GLY A 260 -17.24 2.77 -2.33
CA GLY A 260 -16.45 3.16 -3.48
C GLY A 260 -15.01 3.51 -3.17
N VAL A 261 -14.49 3.18 -2.00
CA VAL A 261 -13.08 3.38 -1.63
C VAL A 261 -12.31 2.07 -1.70
N TYR A 262 -11.20 2.02 -2.43
CA TYR A 262 -10.36 0.83 -2.48
C TYR A 262 -9.39 0.76 -1.30
N ARG A 263 -9.78 0.09 -0.22
CA ARG A 263 -8.99 -0.02 1.02
C ARG A 263 -8.14 -1.30 1.07
N PRO A 264 -7.05 -1.33 1.88
CA PRO A 264 -6.27 -2.55 2.09
C PRO A 264 -7.09 -3.77 2.55
N SER A 265 -8.17 -3.56 3.31
CA SER A 265 -9.08 -4.63 3.76
C SER A 265 -9.79 -5.38 2.62
N MET A 266 -9.95 -4.74 1.45
CA MET A 266 -10.55 -5.32 0.24
C MET A 266 -9.53 -6.14 -0.58
N GLN A 267 -8.23 -5.98 -0.35
CA GLN A 267 -7.22 -6.45 -1.28
C GLN A 267 -7.12 -7.97 -1.43
N GLY A 268 -7.26 -8.72 -0.33
CA GLY A 268 -7.33 -10.18 -0.39
C GLY A 268 -8.48 -10.67 -1.28
N ALA A 269 -9.65 -10.05 -1.11
CA ALA A 269 -10.84 -10.32 -1.92
C ALA A 269 -10.62 -9.98 -3.39
N LEU A 270 -9.97 -8.85 -3.68
CA LEU A 270 -9.67 -8.42 -5.04
C LEU A 270 -8.75 -9.42 -5.75
N LEU A 271 -7.69 -9.88 -5.07
CA LEU A 271 -6.78 -10.87 -5.63
C LEU A 271 -7.47 -12.20 -5.90
N ASP A 272 -8.36 -12.64 -5.02
CA ASP A 272 -9.18 -13.84 -5.24
C ASP A 272 -10.14 -13.66 -6.43
N PHE A 273 -10.78 -12.48 -6.53
CA PHE A 273 -11.66 -12.13 -7.63
C PHE A 273 -10.90 -12.13 -8.96
N GLN A 274 -9.74 -11.48 -9.01
CA GLN A 274 -8.89 -11.45 -10.21
C GLN A 274 -8.54 -12.86 -10.68
N ARG A 275 -8.14 -13.72 -9.74
CA ARG A 275 -7.82 -15.13 -10.01
C ARG A 275 -9.03 -15.90 -10.55
N ALA A 276 -10.17 -15.82 -9.88
CA ALA A 276 -11.38 -16.56 -10.25
C ALA A 276 -11.93 -16.13 -11.62
N HIS A 277 -11.76 -14.86 -11.99
CA HIS A 277 -12.25 -14.31 -13.25
C HIS A 277 -11.18 -14.29 -14.36
N GLY A 278 -10.05 -14.97 -14.16
CA GLY A 278 -9.01 -15.15 -15.19
C GLY A 278 -8.33 -13.86 -15.64
N VAL A 279 -8.19 -12.87 -14.74
CA VAL A 279 -7.39 -11.66 -15.00
C VAL A 279 -6.09 -11.68 -14.18
N PRO A 280 -5.06 -10.94 -14.62
CA PRO A 280 -3.84 -10.81 -13.85
C PRO A 280 -4.11 -10.36 -12.40
N GLN A 281 -3.49 -11.05 -11.43
CA GLN A 281 -3.60 -10.71 -10.01
C GLN A 281 -2.64 -9.58 -9.65
N THR A 282 -2.87 -8.39 -10.21
CA THR A 282 -2.01 -7.21 -10.01
C THR A 282 -2.21 -6.58 -8.62
N GLY A 283 -3.38 -6.80 -8.02
CA GLY A 283 -3.82 -6.04 -6.84
C GLY A 283 -4.31 -4.63 -7.16
N ASP A 284 -4.25 -4.21 -8.42
CA ASP A 284 -4.79 -2.93 -8.87
C ASP A 284 -6.15 -3.14 -9.56
N ILE A 285 -7.03 -2.15 -9.49
CA ILE A 285 -8.30 -2.17 -10.22
C ILE A 285 -8.05 -1.59 -11.62
N ASP A 286 -7.30 -2.36 -12.42
CA ASP A 286 -6.87 -2.05 -13.79
C ASP A 286 -8.01 -2.22 -14.82
N PRO A 287 -7.85 -1.79 -16.09
CA PRO A 287 -8.88 -1.95 -17.13
C PRO A 287 -9.42 -3.38 -17.28
N ALA A 288 -8.58 -4.39 -17.07
CA ALA A 288 -8.97 -5.79 -17.16
C ALA A 288 -9.92 -6.19 -16.02
N THR A 289 -9.67 -5.71 -14.80
CA THR A 289 -10.52 -5.89 -13.61
C THR A 289 -11.75 -4.99 -13.66
N LEU A 290 -11.61 -3.83 -14.29
CA LEU A 290 -12.64 -2.81 -14.35
C LEU A 290 -13.81 -3.11 -15.27
N ARG A 291 -13.66 -4.08 -16.17
CA ARG A 291 -14.76 -4.57 -17.02
C ARG A 291 -15.88 -5.23 -16.22
N PHE A 292 -15.57 -5.74 -15.03
CA PHE A 292 -16.54 -6.34 -14.12
C PHE A 292 -17.26 -5.31 -13.25
N ALA A 293 -16.80 -4.05 -13.27
CA ALA A 293 -17.36 -2.97 -12.48
C ALA A 293 -18.48 -2.28 -13.28
N PRO A 294 -19.78 -2.59 -13.03
CA PRO A 294 -20.85 -1.90 -13.71
C PRO A 294 -20.73 -0.40 -13.44
N GLY A 295 -20.90 0.40 -14.49
CA GLY A 295 -21.01 1.85 -14.35
C GLY A 295 -22.12 2.22 -13.38
N PRO A 296 -22.12 3.44 -12.83
CA PRO A 296 -23.25 3.93 -12.06
C PRO A 296 -24.49 3.74 -12.93
N ARG A 297 -25.43 2.88 -12.49
CA ARG A 297 -26.72 2.76 -13.16
C ARG A 297 -27.32 4.16 -13.12
N ARG A 298 -27.37 4.84 -14.28
CA ARG A 298 -28.35 5.91 -14.45
C ARG A 298 -29.66 5.27 -14.05
N ARG A 299 -30.29 5.79 -12.99
CA ARG A 299 -31.62 5.32 -12.64
C ARG A 299 -32.52 5.74 -13.79
N ASP A 300 -32.77 4.84 -14.73
CA ASP A 300 -33.89 4.94 -15.68
C ASP A 300 -35.26 4.98 -14.94
N ARG A 301 -35.25 4.87 -13.60
CA ARG A 301 -36.42 5.11 -12.74
C ARG A 301 -36.99 6.53 -12.87
N ASP A 302 -36.22 7.53 -13.30
CA ASP A 302 -36.78 8.89 -13.46
C ASP A 302 -37.52 9.09 -14.80
N LEU A 303 -37.50 8.12 -15.72
CA LEU A 303 -38.29 8.13 -16.96
C LEU A 303 -39.38 7.04 -17.00
N ALA A 304 -39.30 6.01 -16.15
CA ALA A 304 -40.22 4.87 -16.15
C ALA A 304 -41.31 4.91 -15.05
N ASP A 305 -41.36 5.96 -14.22
CA ASP A 305 -42.43 6.18 -13.22
C ASP A 305 -43.73 6.76 -13.83
N ARG A 306 -44.09 6.33 -15.06
CA ARG A 306 -45.51 6.30 -15.45
C ARG A 306 -46.06 4.93 -15.10
N PHE A 307 -46.73 4.87 -13.96
CA PHE A 307 -47.53 3.72 -13.55
C PHE A 307 -48.71 3.58 -14.56
N GLU A 308 -48.62 2.62 -15.47
CA GLU A 308 -49.79 2.12 -16.20
C GLU A 308 -50.44 1.01 -15.35
N PRO A 309 -51.65 1.21 -14.80
CA PRO A 309 -52.30 0.23 -13.94
C PRO A 309 -52.60 -1.07 -14.71
N GLY A 310 -52.13 -2.22 -14.21
CA GLY A 310 -52.54 -3.55 -14.70
C GLY A 310 -51.44 -4.45 -15.26
N ARG A 311 -50.17 -4.04 -15.27
CA ARG A 311 -49.06 -4.92 -15.69
C ARG A 311 -48.55 -5.78 -14.52
N PRO A 312 -48.51 -7.13 -14.64
CA PRO A 312 -47.91 -7.96 -13.60
C PRO A 312 -46.40 -7.70 -13.50
N MET A 313 -45.89 -7.69 -12.26
CA MET A 313 -44.48 -7.48 -11.93
C MET A 313 -43.57 -8.49 -12.69
N PRO A 314 -42.44 -8.06 -13.26
CA PRO A 314 -41.44 -9.00 -13.75
C PRO A 314 -40.95 -9.88 -12.58
N ARG A 315 -41.00 -11.20 -12.75
CA ARG A 315 -40.36 -12.13 -11.81
C ARG A 315 -38.88 -11.79 -11.71
N GLU A 316 -38.38 -11.74 -10.47
CA GLU A 316 -36.97 -11.57 -10.15
C GLU A 316 -36.14 -12.60 -10.92
N ALA A 317 -35.32 -12.11 -11.86
CA ALA A 317 -34.39 -12.97 -12.57
C ALA A 317 -33.35 -13.49 -11.58
N ALA A 318 -33.04 -14.79 -11.66
CA ALA A 318 -31.94 -15.42 -10.93
C ALA A 318 -30.66 -14.57 -11.00
N PRO A 319 -29.78 -14.61 -9.98
CA PRO A 319 -28.59 -13.77 -9.95
C PRO A 319 -27.76 -14.03 -11.20
N ALA A 320 -27.65 -13.02 -12.06
CA ALA A 320 -26.81 -13.08 -13.24
C ALA A 320 -25.34 -13.07 -12.78
N THR A 321 -24.64 -14.18 -13.00
CA THR A 321 -23.17 -14.24 -12.94
C THR A 321 -22.58 -13.15 -13.83
N ALA A 322 -21.55 -12.43 -13.37
CA ALA A 322 -20.95 -11.37 -14.17
C ALA A 322 -20.22 -11.94 -15.41
N PRO A 323 -20.19 -11.20 -16.54
CA PRO A 323 -19.29 -11.48 -17.67
C PRO A 323 -17.89 -11.85 -17.19
N GLY A 324 -17.38 -13.03 -17.51
CA GLY A 324 -16.05 -13.57 -17.19
C GLY A 324 -15.94 -14.45 -15.93
N HIS A 325 -17.03 -14.64 -15.17
CA HIS A 325 -17.10 -15.65 -14.09
C HIS A 325 -16.88 -17.07 -14.64
N PRO A 326 -16.28 -18.03 -13.89
CA PRO A 326 -16.05 -19.41 -14.38
C PRO A 326 -17.28 -20.10 -14.98
N ASP A 327 -18.46 -19.80 -14.43
CA ASP A 327 -19.75 -20.32 -14.89
C ASP A 327 -20.47 -19.43 -15.92
N HIS A 328 -19.84 -18.36 -16.42
CA HIS A 328 -20.43 -17.44 -17.41
C HIS A 328 -19.96 -17.77 -18.85
N PRO A 329 -20.83 -17.68 -19.89
CA PRO A 329 -20.53 -18.12 -21.27
C PRO A 329 -19.33 -17.47 -21.98
N ASP A 330 -18.79 -16.37 -21.48
CA ASP A 330 -17.68 -15.63 -22.07
C ASP A 330 -16.35 -15.82 -21.31
N HIS A 331 -16.30 -16.73 -20.33
CA HIS A 331 -15.07 -17.07 -19.61
C HIS A 331 -14.02 -17.64 -20.57
N ARG A 332 -12.86 -16.98 -20.65
CA ARG A 332 -11.71 -17.42 -21.45
C ARG A 332 -10.60 -17.89 -20.51
N GLY A 333 -10.55 -19.19 -20.24
CA GLY A 333 -9.73 -19.81 -19.20
C GLY A 333 -8.24 -19.99 -19.49
N LEU A 334 -7.53 -19.00 -20.05
CA LEU A 334 -6.08 -19.13 -20.28
C LEU A 334 -5.35 -17.80 -20.05
N LEU A 335 -4.47 -17.75 -19.04
CA LEU A 335 -3.36 -16.79 -18.97
C LEU A 335 -2.06 -17.50 -19.43
N PRO A 336 -1.14 -16.80 -20.12
CA PRO A 336 0.24 -17.27 -20.32
C PRO A 336 1.03 -17.27 -18.99
N PRO A 337 2.12 -18.05 -18.90
CA PRO A 337 2.85 -18.23 -17.65
C PRO A 337 3.79 -17.05 -17.39
N GLU A 338 3.42 -16.18 -16.46
CA GLU A 338 4.37 -15.47 -15.61
C GLU A 338 4.32 -16.07 -14.20
N ALA A 339 5.40 -15.90 -13.43
CA ALA A 339 5.64 -16.53 -12.14
C ALA A 339 4.39 -16.61 -11.24
N ASP A 340 4.22 -17.72 -10.51
CA ASP A 340 3.02 -17.99 -9.72
C ASP A 340 2.61 -16.74 -8.90
N PRO A 341 1.49 -16.08 -9.27
CA PRO A 341 1.06 -14.88 -8.58
C PRO A 341 0.70 -15.22 -7.13
N PRO A 342 0.71 -14.23 -6.22
CA PRO A 342 0.29 -14.48 -4.86
C PRO A 342 -1.18 -14.88 -4.85
N VAL A 343 -1.39 -16.14 -4.54
CA VAL A 343 -2.70 -16.69 -4.20
C VAL A 343 -2.98 -16.24 -2.77
N ASN A 344 -4.10 -15.55 -2.53
CA ASN A 344 -4.63 -15.46 -1.18
C ASN A 344 -4.99 -16.88 -0.75
N ARG A 345 -4.10 -17.49 0.05
CA ARG A 345 -4.28 -18.86 0.50
C ARG A 345 -5.34 -18.79 1.59
N LYS A 346 -6.48 -19.43 1.35
CA LYS A 346 -7.38 -19.74 2.47
C LYS A 346 -6.59 -20.59 3.46
N GLY A 347 -6.40 -20.09 4.67
CA GLY A 347 -5.80 -20.87 5.73
C GLY A 347 -6.61 -22.14 5.88
N THR A 348 -5.94 -23.28 6.04
CA THR A 348 -6.58 -24.49 6.56
C THR A 348 -6.86 -24.28 8.05
N ALA A 349 -7.70 -23.30 8.37
CA ALA A 349 -8.30 -23.20 9.69
C ALA A 349 -9.42 -24.26 9.77
N PRO A 350 -9.48 -25.06 10.84
CA PRO A 350 -10.60 -25.96 11.04
C PRO A 350 -11.88 -25.11 11.07
N ALA A 351 -12.80 -25.40 10.15
CA ALA A 351 -14.05 -24.68 10.03
C ALA A 351 -14.78 -24.68 11.37
N THR A 352 -14.88 -23.52 12.04
CA THR A 352 -15.82 -23.32 13.15
C THR A 352 -17.27 -23.50 12.70
N GLY A 353 -17.51 -23.48 11.39
CA GLY A 353 -18.81 -23.78 10.77
C GLY A 353 -19.42 -25.11 11.25
N GLY A 354 -18.62 -26.17 11.38
CA GLY A 354 -19.14 -27.49 11.80
C GLY A 354 -19.49 -27.62 13.29
N LEU A 355 -19.19 -26.60 14.10
CA LEU A 355 -19.41 -26.62 15.55
C LEU A 355 -20.65 -25.81 15.95
N LEU A 356 -20.95 -24.71 15.25
CA LEU A 356 -22.22 -23.98 15.38
C LEU A 356 -23.41 -24.85 14.96
N ASP A 357 -23.22 -25.75 14.00
CA ASP A 357 -24.20 -26.75 13.56
C ASP A 357 -24.61 -27.75 14.67
N ARG A 358 -23.85 -27.86 15.77
CA ARG A 358 -24.19 -28.74 16.92
C ARG A 358 -24.86 -28.00 18.07
N VAL A 359 -24.68 -26.68 18.15
CA VAL A 359 -25.28 -25.85 19.20
C VAL A 359 -26.77 -25.67 18.92
N LEU A 360 -27.14 -25.45 17.65
CA LEU A 360 -28.53 -25.20 17.27
C LEU A 360 -29.46 -26.40 17.55
N PRO A 361 -29.13 -27.66 17.18
CA PRO A 361 -29.94 -28.82 17.52
C PRO A 361 -30.01 -29.11 19.03
N ALA A 362 -28.94 -28.83 19.79
CA ALA A 362 -28.91 -29.03 21.23
C ALA A 362 -29.85 -28.04 21.96
N LEU A 363 -29.94 -26.80 21.46
CA LEU A 363 -30.89 -25.79 21.94
C LEU A 363 -32.34 -26.16 21.58
N GLU A 364 -32.58 -26.66 20.37
CA GLU A 364 -33.91 -27.12 19.93
C GLU A 364 -34.42 -28.30 20.77
N GLN A 365 -33.54 -29.23 21.15
CA GLN A 365 -33.88 -30.39 21.98
C GLN A 365 -33.97 -30.06 23.48
N ARG A 366 -33.59 -28.84 23.90
CA ARG A 366 -33.54 -28.40 25.30
C ARG A 366 -32.78 -29.37 26.22
N ASP A 367 -31.75 -30.03 25.70
CA ASP A 367 -30.90 -30.93 26.48
C ASP A 367 -29.76 -30.12 27.12
N PRO A 368 -29.82 -29.87 28.45
CA PRO A 368 -28.82 -29.04 29.13
C PRO A 368 -27.41 -29.64 29.10
N ASP A 369 -27.28 -30.96 29.03
CA ASP A 369 -25.99 -31.64 28.99
C ASP A 369 -25.38 -31.56 27.58
N ALA A 370 -26.21 -31.70 26.54
CA ALA A 370 -25.77 -31.52 25.16
C ALA A 370 -25.37 -30.07 24.86
N ILE A 371 -26.12 -29.09 25.39
CA ILE A 371 -25.79 -27.66 25.28
C ILE A 371 -24.45 -27.38 25.98
N THR A 372 -24.27 -27.88 27.20
CA THR A 372 -23.04 -27.66 27.98
C THR A 372 -21.82 -28.27 27.28
N ARG A 373 -21.96 -29.47 26.71
CA ARG A 373 -20.89 -30.10 25.92
C ARG A 373 -20.58 -29.32 24.65
N ALA A 374 -21.59 -28.95 23.87
CA ALA A 374 -21.41 -28.21 22.62
C ALA A 374 -20.76 -26.83 22.85
N LEU A 375 -21.16 -26.12 23.90
CA LEU A 375 -20.56 -24.83 24.28
C LEU A 375 -19.15 -25.00 24.84
N SER A 376 -18.88 -26.06 25.60
CA SER A 376 -17.53 -26.31 26.11
C SER A 376 -16.56 -26.70 24.99
N ASP A 377 -17.01 -27.47 24.01
CA ASP A 377 -16.23 -27.85 22.85
C ASP A 377 -16.02 -26.66 21.90
N LEU A 378 -17.02 -25.80 21.75
CA LEU A 378 -16.88 -24.53 21.05
C LEU A 378 -15.88 -23.62 21.77
N ALA A 379 -16.00 -23.47 23.09
CA ALA A 379 -15.08 -22.67 23.89
C ALA A 379 -13.64 -23.18 23.81
N ARG A 380 -13.43 -24.49 23.73
CA ARG A 380 -12.10 -25.11 23.59
C ARG A 380 -11.64 -25.24 22.14
N SER A 381 -12.45 -24.86 21.15
CA SER A 381 -12.09 -24.97 19.75
C SER A 381 -10.99 -23.98 19.37
N ASP A 382 -10.07 -24.40 18.52
CA ASP A 382 -8.97 -23.56 18.04
C ASP A 382 -9.46 -22.26 17.42
N GLY A 383 -10.61 -22.29 16.73
CA GLY A 383 -11.22 -21.09 16.14
C GLY A 383 -11.81 -20.11 17.16
N MET A 384 -12.44 -20.60 18.24
CA MET A 384 -12.91 -19.73 19.32
C MET A 384 -11.74 -19.18 20.14
N GLN A 385 -10.70 -19.99 20.38
CA GLN A 385 -9.48 -19.53 21.03
C GLN A 385 -8.78 -18.42 20.22
N ALA A 386 -8.66 -18.60 18.90
CA ALA A 386 -8.13 -17.57 18.01
C ALA A 386 -9.01 -16.30 17.98
N TRP A 387 -10.34 -16.44 18.07
CA TRP A 387 -11.25 -15.30 18.14
C TRP A 387 -11.15 -14.55 19.47
N LEU A 388 -11.02 -15.27 20.60
CA LEU A 388 -10.79 -14.70 21.93
C LEU A 388 -9.43 -14.02 22.04
N GLU A 389 -8.38 -14.56 21.41
CA GLU A 389 -7.09 -13.89 21.30
C GLU A 389 -7.17 -12.59 20.49
N ARG A 390 -7.87 -12.60 19.34
CA ARG A 390 -8.14 -11.39 18.56
C ARG A 390 -8.93 -10.35 19.38
N GLY A 391 -9.93 -10.79 20.15
CA GLY A 391 -10.72 -9.94 21.04
C GLY A 391 -9.89 -9.35 22.19
N ARG A 392 -9.01 -10.14 22.81
CA ARG A 392 -8.05 -9.64 23.82
C ARG A 392 -7.08 -8.63 23.25
N MET A 393 -6.53 -8.88 22.06
CA MET A 393 -5.69 -7.91 21.36
C MET A 393 -6.46 -6.61 21.06
N ALA A 394 -7.74 -6.69 20.71
CA ALA A 394 -8.58 -5.51 20.49
C ALA A 394 -8.90 -4.73 21.79
N LEU A 395 -9.01 -5.41 22.93
CA LEU A 395 -9.24 -4.79 24.25
C LEU A 395 -7.97 -4.14 24.81
N ASP A 396 -6.80 -4.73 24.59
CA ASP A 396 -5.51 -4.12 24.95
C ASP A 396 -5.22 -2.86 24.11
N LEU A 397 -5.76 -2.77 22.89
CA LEU A 397 -5.72 -1.57 22.04
C LEU A 397 -6.62 -0.42 22.54
N GLN A 398 -7.54 -0.67 23.48
CA GLN A 398 -8.44 0.34 24.05
C GLN A 398 -8.04 0.80 25.45
N GLN A 399 -7.05 0.16 26.11
CA GLN A 399 -6.56 0.63 27.40
C GLN A 399 -5.45 1.67 27.21
N PRO A 400 -5.53 2.85 27.86
CA PRO A 400 -4.40 3.77 27.89
C PRO A 400 -3.23 3.11 28.65
N PRO A 401 -1.97 3.39 28.27
CA PRO A 401 -0.82 2.75 28.89
C PRO A 401 -0.80 3.02 30.39
N ALA A 402 -0.59 1.96 31.18
CA ALA A 402 -0.36 2.07 32.61
C ALA A 402 0.82 3.03 32.87
N ALA A 403 0.60 4.05 33.70
CA ALA A 403 1.64 4.97 34.11
C ALA A 403 2.70 4.21 34.90
N ASP A 404 3.86 4.00 34.28
CA ASP A 404 4.98 3.33 34.92
C ASP A 404 5.64 4.31 35.91
N SER A 405 5.29 4.16 37.19
CA SER A 405 5.86 4.87 38.33
C SER A 405 7.24 4.33 38.66
N ALA A 406 8.23 4.66 37.83
CA ALA A 406 9.63 4.44 38.17
C ALA A 406 10.12 5.57 39.09
N HIS A 407 10.09 5.29 40.39
CA HIS A 407 10.73 6.07 41.45
C HIS A 407 12.15 6.53 41.07
N ALA A 408 12.35 7.84 41.02
CA ALA A 408 13.65 8.48 41.08
C ALA A 408 14.33 8.10 42.40
N ARG A 409 15.38 7.28 42.34
CA ARG A 409 16.36 7.18 43.42
C ARG A 409 17.37 8.30 43.24
N THR A 410 17.33 9.24 44.18
CA THR A 410 18.40 10.20 44.45
C THR A 410 19.71 9.45 44.78
N PRO A 411 20.87 9.88 44.25
CA PRO A 411 22.15 9.44 44.77
C PRO A 411 22.60 10.41 45.88
N GLU A 412 22.76 9.91 47.11
CA GLU A 412 23.58 10.58 48.13
C GLU A 412 25.05 10.13 48.02
N PRO A 413 26.00 10.99 48.44
CA PRO A 413 27.41 10.84 48.14
C PRO A 413 28.14 9.99 49.19
N LEU A 414 29.18 9.26 48.77
CA LEU A 414 30.18 8.71 49.67
C LEU A 414 31.57 9.22 49.32
N PHE A 415 32.05 10.09 50.21
CA PHE A 415 33.43 10.51 50.32
C PHE A 415 34.27 9.48 51.09
N ARG A 416 35.55 9.42 50.68
CA ARG A 416 36.78 9.02 51.39
C ARG A 416 37.21 7.54 51.43
N GLY A 417 38.32 7.33 50.73
CA GLY A 417 39.50 6.53 51.10
C GLY A 417 40.67 7.05 50.27
#